data_AF-A0AAU0RGZ6-F1
#
_entry.id   AF-A0AAU0RGZ6-F1
#
_cell.length_a   1.000
_cell.length_b   1.000
_cell.length_c   1.000
_cell.angle_alpha   90.00
_cell.angle_beta   90.00
_cell.angle_gamma   90.00
#
_symmetry.space_group_name_H-M   'P 1'
#
loop_
_entity.id
_entity.type
_entity.pdbx_description
1 polymer ?
#
loop_
_entity_poly.entity_id
_entity_poly.type
_entity_poly.pdbx_seq_one_letter_code
_entity_poly.pdbx_strand_id
1 'polypeptide(L)'
;MIRYGSIALVILALAIGGYVLLAYKFDTIIVYDREAAYTTVGRHLSVQPEFMINANQEVRVNINFEDVHESALLKNLEVSLTPAGDTSKTIPLLSVTVSDCNPGNGATTFTELSENCKLLQPGYSTPTKSFTFAFDANTVRRNAYLVRIRGNINTDGSNAATPFAKEISIEKETVLRERSWLY
;
A
#
# COMPACT_ATOMS: atom_id res chain seq x y z
N MET A 1 -36.44 37.45 -16.01
CA MET A 1 -36.12 36.62 -14.81
C MET A 1 -35.50 35.25 -15.11
N ILE A 2 -35.22 34.88 -16.37
CA ILE A 2 -34.71 33.53 -16.72
C ILE A 2 -33.15 33.45 -16.73
N ARG A 3 -32.45 34.59 -16.87
CA ARG A 3 -30.98 34.62 -16.99
C ARG A 3 -30.20 34.32 -15.70
N TYR A 4 -30.81 34.55 -14.53
CA TYR A 4 -30.15 34.31 -13.24
C TYR A 4 -30.36 32.88 -12.71
N GLY A 5 -31.44 32.20 -13.13
CA GLY A 5 -31.74 30.83 -12.72
C GLY A 5 -30.79 29.80 -13.31
N SER A 6 -30.36 29.99 -14.56
CA SER A 6 -29.41 29.10 -15.22
C SER A 6 -27.99 29.19 -14.64
N ILE A 7 -27.55 30.38 -14.22
CA ILE A 7 -26.24 30.57 -13.58
C ILE A 7 -26.20 29.89 -12.20
N ALA A 8 -27.26 30.04 -11.40
CA ALA A 8 -27.36 29.40 -10.08
C ALA A 8 -27.31 27.86 -10.19
N LEU A 9 -27.94 27.29 -11.21
CA LEU A 9 -27.98 25.84 -11.44
C LEU A 9 -26.60 25.28 -11.84
N VAL A 10 -25.84 26.03 -12.65
CA VAL A 10 -24.46 25.66 -13.03
C VAL A 10 -23.52 25.71 -11.82
N ILE A 11 -23.63 26.74 -10.97
CA ILE A 11 -22.82 26.83 -9.74
C ILE A 11 -23.15 25.69 -8.78
N LEU A 12 -24.43 25.34 -8.62
CA LEU A 12 -24.85 24.22 -7.79
C LEU A 12 -24.34 22.88 -8.33
N ALA A 13 -24.40 22.67 -9.64
CA ALA A 13 -23.88 21.46 -10.28
C ALA A 13 -22.36 21.34 -10.14
N LEU A 14 -21.61 22.45 -10.24
CA LEU A 14 -20.17 22.48 -9.99
C LEU A 14 -19.83 22.24 -8.53
N ALA A 15 -20.61 22.78 -7.59
CA ALA A 15 -20.43 22.54 -6.17
C ALA A 15 -20.70 21.07 -5.79
N ILE A 16 -21.77 20.47 -6.32
CA ILE A 16 -22.08 19.05 -6.12
C ILE A 16 -21.03 18.17 -6.80
N GLY A 17 -20.68 18.46 -8.05
CA GLY A 17 -19.64 17.72 -8.79
C GLY A 17 -18.27 17.82 -8.11
N GLY A 18 -17.89 19.01 -7.63
CA GLY A 18 -16.67 19.24 -6.86
C GLY A 18 -16.70 18.51 -5.53
N TYR A 19 -17.82 18.51 -4.81
CA TYR A 19 -17.98 17.76 -3.57
C TYR A 19 -17.89 16.24 -3.81
N VAL A 20 -18.52 15.72 -4.87
CA VAL A 20 -18.44 14.30 -5.24
C VAL A 20 -17.02 13.91 -5.65
N LEU A 21 -16.33 14.75 -6.42
CA LEU A 21 -14.93 14.51 -6.83
C LEU A 21 -13.97 14.56 -5.64
N LEU A 22 -14.19 15.47 -4.69
CA LEU A 22 -13.40 15.56 -3.46
C LEU A 22 -13.71 14.37 -2.54
N ALA A 23 -14.98 14.06 -2.27
CA ALA A 23 -15.39 12.92 -1.45
C ALA A 23 -14.87 11.59 -2.00
N TYR A 24 -14.92 11.40 -3.33
CA TYR A 24 -14.37 10.22 -4.01
C TYR A 24 -12.86 10.03 -3.77
N LYS A 25 -12.11 11.12 -3.56
CA LYS A 25 -10.67 11.08 -3.30
C LYS A 25 -10.31 10.90 -1.82
N PHE A 26 -11.25 11.05 -0.89
CA PHE A 26 -11.00 11.11 0.56
C PHE A 26 -11.54 9.90 1.37
N ASP A 27 -12.11 8.89 0.73
CA ASP A 27 -12.95 7.91 1.43
C ASP A 27 -12.23 6.84 2.29
N THR A 28 -10.89 6.86 2.37
CA THR A 28 -10.17 5.96 3.28
C THR A 28 -8.90 6.60 3.83
N ILE A 29 -8.89 6.88 5.13
CA ILE A 29 -7.65 7.12 5.88
C ILE A 29 -7.26 5.82 6.58
N ILE A 30 -6.00 5.46 6.46
CA ILE A 30 -5.43 4.32 7.17
C ILE A 30 -4.58 4.86 8.30
N VAL A 31 -4.96 4.50 9.50
CA VAL A 31 -4.24 4.89 10.72
C VAL A 31 -3.24 3.78 11.05
N TYR A 32 -1.97 4.15 11.14
CA TYR A 32 -0.87 3.30 11.59
C TYR A 32 0.30 4.18 12.04
N ASP A 33 1.19 3.63 12.87
CA ASP A 33 2.43 4.30 13.26
C ASP A 33 3.46 4.17 12.13
N ARG A 34 3.68 5.27 11.41
CA ARG A 34 4.58 5.32 10.25
C ARG A 34 6.05 5.13 10.63
N GLU A 35 6.48 5.66 11.78
CA GLU A 35 7.86 5.51 12.25
C GLU A 35 8.10 4.08 12.70
N ALA A 36 7.14 3.49 13.43
CA ALA A 36 7.23 2.10 13.82
C ALA A 36 7.15 1.15 12.62
N ALA A 37 6.48 1.52 11.53
CA ALA A 37 6.39 0.71 10.31
C ALA A 37 7.72 0.62 9.55
N TYR A 38 8.56 1.66 9.62
CA TYR A 38 9.86 1.70 8.98
C TYR A 38 10.77 0.60 9.53
N THR A 39 11.50 -0.07 8.65
CA THR A 39 12.44 -1.14 9.03
C THR A 39 13.72 -1.01 8.24
N THR A 40 14.82 -0.70 8.92
CA THR A 40 16.16 -0.76 8.34
C THR A 40 16.62 -2.22 8.28
N VAL A 41 17.02 -2.68 7.10
CA VAL A 41 17.51 -4.05 6.86
C VAL A 41 18.99 -3.98 6.56
N GLY A 42 19.81 -4.48 7.49
CA GLY A 42 21.26 -4.35 7.41
C GLY A 42 21.71 -2.91 7.63
N ARG A 43 22.68 -2.44 6.83
CA ARG A 43 23.28 -1.09 6.96
C ARG A 43 22.85 -0.09 5.89
N HIS A 44 22.20 -0.55 4.83
CA HIS A 44 22.18 0.14 3.54
C HIS A 44 20.89 -0.09 2.76
N LEU A 45 19.79 -0.36 3.45
CA LEU A 45 18.47 -0.50 2.86
C LEU A 45 17.40 -0.31 3.92
N SER A 46 16.34 0.40 3.54
CA SER A 46 15.19 0.62 4.39
C SER A 46 13.90 0.24 3.69
N VAL A 47 12.99 -0.36 4.45
CA VAL A 47 11.69 -0.82 3.99
C VAL A 47 10.63 0.07 4.59
N GLN A 48 9.89 0.76 3.73
CA GLN A 48 8.77 1.62 4.10
C GLN A 48 7.48 1.05 3.49
N PRO A 49 6.66 0.37 4.30
CA PRO A 49 5.35 -0.07 3.84
C PRO A 49 4.35 1.10 3.89
N GLU A 50 3.55 1.20 2.84
CA GLU A 50 2.40 2.07 2.74
C GLU A 50 1.15 1.24 2.47
N PHE A 51 0.00 1.74 2.90
CA PHE A 51 -1.26 1.02 2.83
C PHE A 51 -2.28 1.85 2.06
N MET A 52 -3.17 1.17 1.35
CA MET A 52 -4.35 1.79 0.75
C MET A 52 -5.52 0.80 0.86
N ILE A 53 -6.71 1.28 1.21
CA ILE A 53 -7.92 0.46 1.24
C ILE A 53 -8.94 1.16 0.35
N ASN A 54 -9.31 0.52 -0.74
CA ASN A 54 -10.25 1.10 -1.70
C ASN A 54 -11.70 0.93 -1.24
N ALA A 55 -12.63 1.66 -1.87
CA ALA A 55 -14.06 1.55 -1.61
C ALA A 55 -14.60 0.11 -1.78
N ASN A 56 -14.03 -0.64 -2.73
CA ASN A 56 -14.33 -2.06 -2.98
C ASN A 56 -13.70 -3.01 -1.95
N GLN A 57 -13.22 -2.49 -0.81
CA GLN A 57 -12.51 -3.25 0.24
C GLN A 57 -11.32 -4.06 -0.27
N GLU A 58 -10.70 -3.61 -1.37
CA GLU A 58 -9.39 -4.10 -1.78
C GLU A 58 -8.35 -3.41 -0.91
N VAL A 59 -7.55 -4.19 -0.18
CA VAL A 59 -6.45 -3.68 0.63
C VAL A 59 -5.18 -3.84 -0.19
N ARG A 60 -4.50 -2.74 -0.49
CA ARG A 60 -3.18 -2.74 -1.12
C ARG A 60 -2.11 -2.42 -0.09
N VAL A 61 -1.08 -3.25 -0.08
CA VAL A 61 0.14 -3.05 0.70
C VAL A 61 1.26 -2.75 -0.28
N ASN A 62 1.77 -1.52 -0.27
CA ASN A 62 2.89 -1.09 -1.09
C ASN A 62 4.15 -1.19 -0.23
N ILE A 63 5.15 -1.95 -0.68
CA ILE A 63 6.44 -2.06 -0.02
C ILE A 63 7.43 -1.23 -0.82
N ASN A 64 7.80 -0.07 -0.28
CA ASN A 64 8.80 0.81 -0.86
C ASN A 64 10.17 0.51 -0.27
N PHE A 65 11.19 0.47 -1.13
CA PHE A 65 12.58 0.31 -0.73
C PHE A 65 13.33 1.62 -0.93
N GLU A 66 13.90 2.14 0.15
CA GLU A 66 14.62 3.40 0.22
C GLU A 66 16.05 3.19 0.74
N ASP A 67 16.89 4.21 0.56
CA ASP A 67 18.28 4.23 1.02
C ASP A 67 19.08 2.98 0.62
N VAL A 68 18.89 2.52 -0.62
CA VAL A 68 19.57 1.35 -1.17
C VAL A 68 20.98 1.79 -1.60
N HIS A 69 22.02 1.44 -0.84
CA HIS A 69 23.39 1.88 -1.21
C HIS A 69 24.06 0.97 -2.25
N GLU A 70 23.64 -0.29 -2.34
CA GLU A 70 24.19 -1.31 -3.25
C GLU A 70 23.08 -2.16 -3.86
N SER A 71 23.35 -2.78 -5.01
CA SER A 71 22.38 -3.65 -5.68
C SER A 71 21.95 -4.80 -4.76
N ALA A 72 20.65 -4.99 -4.63
CA ALA A 72 20.10 -5.95 -3.69
C ALA A 72 19.00 -6.79 -4.34
N LEU A 73 19.13 -8.10 -4.29
CA LEU A 73 18.15 -9.04 -4.82
C LEU A 73 17.19 -9.46 -3.70
N LEU A 74 15.90 -9.15 -3.88
CA LEU A 74 14.87 -9.64 -2.97
C LEU A 74 14.53 -11.10 -3.23
N LYS A 75 14.46 -11.88 -2.14
CA LYS A 75 14.06 -13.27 -2.14
C LYS A 75 12.96 -13.49 -1.10
N ASN A 76 12.03 -14.39 -1.41
CA ASN A 76 10.97 -14.84 -0.51
C ASN A 76 10.18 -13.70 0.15
N LEU A 77 9.93 -12.60 -0.58
CA LEU A 77 9.07 -11.53 -0.08
C LEU A 77 7.64 -12.04 -0.01
N GLU A 78 7.12 -12.09 1.20
CA GLU A 78 5.76 -12.52 1.49
C GLU A 78 5.07 -11.44 2.31
N VAL A 79 3.88 -11.05 1.86
CA VAL A 79 2.98 -10.21 2.61
C VAL A 79 1.72 -11.02 2.87
N SER A 80 1.33 -11.11 4.14
CA SER A 80 0.06 -11.72 4.54
C SER A 80 -0.78 -10.70 5.27
N LEU A 81 -2.09 -10.79 5.04
CA LEU A 81 -3.07 -9.93 5.67
C LEU A 81 -4.04 -10.80 6.46
N THR A 82 -4.19 -10.50 7.74
CA THR A 82 -5.15 -11.16 8.62
C THR A 82 -6.08 -10.12 9.23
N PRO A 83 -7.36 -10.45 9.48
CA PRO A 83 -8.25 -9.58 10.23
C PRO A 83 -7.73 -9.39 11.66
N ALA A 84 -7.78 -8.17 12.19
CA ALA A 84 -7.35 -7.93 13.57
C ALA A 84 -8.22 -8.75 14.55
N GLY A 85 -7.58 -9.44 15.49
CA GLY A 85 -8.24 -10.29 16.48
C GLY A 85 -8.65 -11.68 15.99
N ASP A 86 -8.45 -12.02 14.71
CA ASP A 86 -8.71 -13.36 14.18
C ASP A 86 -7.55 -13.82 13.28
N THR A 87 -6.48 -14.30 13.92
CA THR A 87 -5.29 -14.82 13.21
C THR A 87 -5.52 -16.18 12.55
N SER A 88 -6.70 -16.79 12.73
CA SER A 88 -7.05 -18.05 12.09
C SER A 88 -7.47 -17.87 10.63
N LYS A 89 -7.83 -16.64 10.24
CA LYS A 89 -8.25 -16.28 8.89
C LYS A 89 -7.16 -15.51 8.16
N THR A 90 -6.91 -15.93 6.92
CA THR A 90 -6.03 -15.22 5.98
C THR A 90 -6.90 -14.60 4.89
N ILE A 91 -6.66 -13.33 4.60
CA ILE A 91 -7.31 -12.64 3.49
C ILE A 91 -6.57 -13.02 2.20
N PRO A 92 -7.27 -13.48 1.15
CA PRO A 92 -6.62 -13.97 -0.05
C PRO A 92 -5.90 -12.84 -0.80
N LEU A 93 -4.68 -13.16 -1.26
CA LEU A 93 -3.90 -12.32 -2.16
C LEU A 93 -4.48 -12.42 -3.58
N LEU A 94 -4.74 -11.28 -4.20
CA LEU A 94 -5.24 -11.16 -5.57
C LEU A 94 -4.10 -11.07 -6.58
N SER A 95 -3.12 -10.20 -6.30
CA SER A 95 -2.02 -9.95 -7.22
C SER A 95 -0.83 -9.29 -6.55
N VAL A 96 0.31 -9.41 -7.21
CA VAL A 96 1.55 -8.72 -6.92
C VAL A 96 1.99 -7.97 -8.17
N THR A 97 2.24 -6.67 -8.03
CA THR A 97 2.74 -5.81 -9.10
C THR A 97 3.97 -5.03 -8.66
N VAL A 98 4.76 -4.57 -9.63
CA VAL A 98 6.01 -3.85 -9.41
C VAL A 98 6.01 -2.59 -10.27
N SER A 99 6.42 -1.45 -9.72
CA SER A 99 6.30 -0.13 -10.34
C SER A 99 6.97 0.03 -11.73
N ASP A 100 8.05 -0.69 -11.98
CA ASP A 100 8.92 -0.62 -13.17
C ASP A 100 9.01 -1.96 -13.92
N CYS A 101 8.22 -2.96 -13.49
CA CYS A 101 8.17 -4.26 -14.12
C CYS A 101 6.72 -4.66 -14.33
N ASN A 102 6.34 -4.77 -15.61
CA ASN A 102 5.02 -5.23 -15.97
C ASN A 102 5.06 -6.74 -16.26
N PRO A 103 4.52 -7.60 -15.38
CA PRO A 103 4.47 -9.05 -15.62
C PRO A 103 3.47 -9.46 -16.72
N GLY A 104 2.87 -8.52 -17.46
CA GLY A 104 1.95 -8.80 -18.56
C GLY A 104 0.56 -9.19 -18.06
N ASN A 105 0.43 -10.38 -17.46
CA ASN A 105 -0.83 -10.93 -16.95
C ASN A 105 -1.07 -10.68 -15.45
N GLY A 106 -0.20 -9.93 -14.77
CA GLY A 106 -0.19 -9.83 -13.31
C GLY A 106 0.44 -11.09 -12.68
N ALA A 107 1.35 -10.92 -11.73
CA ALA A 107 1.83 -12.05 -10.93
C ALA A 107 0.81 -12.30 -9.82
N THR A 108 0.43 -13.56 -9.57
CA THR A 108 -0.44 -13.88 -8.43
C THR A 108 0.34 -13.95 -7.13
N THR A 109 1.63 -14.23 -7.22
CA THR A 109 2.56 -14.34 -6.10
C THR A 109 3.89 -13.64 -6.40
N PHE A 110 4.64 -13.27 -5.37
CA PHE A 110 5.99 -12.70 -5.55
C PHE A 110 6.95 -13.67 -6.26
N THR A 111 6.78 -14.97 -6.05
CA THR A 111 7.63 -16.00 -6.65
C THR A 111 7.55 -16.02 -8.17
N GLU A 112 6.40 -15.70 -8.75
CA GLU A 112 6.16 -15.65 -10.20
C GLU A 112 6.83 -14.47 -10.91
N LEU A 113 7.27 -13.44 -10.17
CA LEU A 113 8.00 -12.33 -10.75
C LEU A 113 9.38 -12.78 -11.26
N SER A 114 9.81 -12.25 -12.40
CA SER A 114 11.16 -12.52 -12.92
C SER A 114 12.24 -11.97 -11.98
N GLU A 115 13.44 -12.54 -12.00
CA GLU A 115 14.51 -12.12 -11.09
C GLU A 115 14.92 -10.65 -11.28
N ASN A 116 14.91 -10.17 -12.53
CA ASN A 116 15.18 -8.75 -12.84
C ASN A 116 14.18 -7.81 -12.14
N CYS A 117 12.94 -8.24 -11.98
CA CYS A 117 11.92 -7.45 -11.27
C CYS A 117 12.15 -7.44 -9.75
N LYS A 118 12.86 -8.42 -9.21
CA LYS A 118 13.21 -8.53 -7.78
C LYS A 118 14.51 -7.80 -7.42
N LEU A 119 15.26 -7.32 -8.41
CA LEU A 119 16.51 -6.59 -8.20
C LEU A 119 16.23 -5.12 -7.85
N LEU A 120 16.76 -4.66 -6.73
CA LEU A 120 16.81 -3.26 -6.35
C LEU A 120 18.13 -2.67 -6.84
N GLN A 121 18.04 -1.49 -7.45
CA GLN A 121 19.22 -0.72 -7.83
C GLN A 121 19.59 0.27 -6.72
N PRO A 122 20.85 0.72 -6.66
CA PRO A 122 21.24 1.78 -5.74
C PRO A 122 20.45 3.06 -6.00
N GLY A 123 19.97 3.69 -4.93
CA GLY A 123 19.19 4.92 -4.99
C GLY A 123 19.07 5.56 -3.61
N TYR A 124 19.51 6.81 -3.52
CA TYR A 124 19.39 7.62 -2.31
C TYR A 124 18.14 8.49 -2.46
N SER A 125 17.24 8.48 -1.47
CA SER A 125 16.08 9.39 -1.33
C SER A 125 14.84 9.23 -2.23
N THR A 126 14.83 8.32 -3.21
CA THR A 126 13.58 7.94 -3.92
C THR A 126 13.34 6.44 -3.83
N PRO A 127 12.09 5.97 -3.68
CA PRO A 127 11.78 4.56 -3.74
C PRO A 127 12.33 3.99 -5.04
N THR A 128 13.34 3.13 -4.96
CA THR A 128 13.97 2.63 -6.19
C THR A 128 13.01 1.71 -6.93
N LYS A 129 12.15 1.04 -6.17
CA LYS A 129 11.14 0.11 -6.64
C LYS A 129 10.07 -0.04 -5.57
N SER A 130 8.81 -0.14 -6.00
CA SER A 130 7.68 -0.43 -5.13
C SER A 130 7.02 -1.74 -5.52
N PHE A 131 6.75 -2.59 -4.52
CA PHE A 131 6.02 -3.85 -4.70
C PHE A 131 4.63 -3.70 -4.09
N THR A 132 3.60 -3.84 -4.91
CA THR A 132 2.20 -3.73 -4.45
C THR A 132 1.59 -5.12 -4.33
N PHE A 133 1.07 -5.44 -3.15
CA PHE A 133 0.32 -6.65 -2.87
C PHE A 133 -1.15 -6.29 -2.67
N ALA A 134 -2.04 -6.77 -3.53
CA ALA A 134 -3.47 -6.50 -3.45
C ALA A 134 -4.22 -7.68 -2.80
N PHE A 135 -5.08 -7.41 -1.84
CA PHE A 135 -5.85 -8.41 -1.08
C PHE A 135 -7.35 -8.16 -1.18
N ASP A 136 -8.14 -9.22 -1.27
CA ASP A 136 -9.61 -9.14 -1.29
C ASP A 136 -10.20 -9.20 0.12
N ALA A 137 -10.29 -8.03 0.77
CA ALA A 137 -10.86 -7.95 2.11
C ALA A 137 -12.40 -7.93 2.14
N ASN A 138 -13.09 -8.03 0.99
CA ASN A 138 -14.56 -8.21 0.97
C ASN A 138 -14.99 -9.49 1.68
N THR A 139 -14.11 -10.49 1.72
CA THR A 139 -14.36 -11.80 2.31
C THR A 139 -14.50 -11.77 3.83
N VAL A 140 -13.91 -10.77 4.51
CA VAL A 140 -13.90 -10.70 5.99
C VAL A 140 -14.50 -9.40 6.55
N ARG A 141 -14.70 -8.37 5.72
CA ARG A 141 -15.36 -7.08 6.05
C ARG A 141 -15.01 -6.55 7.45
N ARG A 142 -13.73 -6.25 7.70
CA ARG A 142 -13.27 -5.63 8.96
C ARG A 142 -12.77 -4.21 8.75
N ASN A 143 -12.68 -3.48 9.84
CA ASN A 143 -12.06 -2.16 9.85
C ASN A 143 -10.61 -2.21 10.32
N ALA A 144 -10.16 -3.30 10.93
CA ALA A 144 -8.77 -3.44 11.38
C ALA A 144 -8.14 -4.72 10.85
N TYR A 145 -6.87 -4.63 10.49
CA TYR A 145 -6.09 -5.70 9.89
C TYR A 145 -4.70 -5.74 10.50
N LEU A 146 -4.13 -6.95 10.58
CA LEU A 146 -2.73 -7.17 10.91
C LEU A 146 -2.01 -7.61 9.64
N VAL A 147 -1.10 -6.77 9.18
CA VAL A 147 -0.22 -7.01 8.04
C VAL A 147 1.08 -7.61 8.55
N ARG A 148 1.51 -8.73 7.97
CA ARG A 148 2.84 -9.29 8.21
C ARG A 148 3.64 -9.28 6.93
N ILE A 149 4.82 -8.68 6.99
CA ILE A 149 5.76 -8.55 5.88
C ILE A 149 7.01 -9.33 6.27
N ARG A 150 7.46 -10.25 5.41
CA ARG A 150 8.68 -11.02 5.60
C ARG A 150 9.43 -11.12 4.30
N GLY A 151 10.75 -11.12 4.36
CA GLY A 151 11.56 -11.28 3.16
C GLY A 151 13.03 -11.44 3.50
N ASN A 152 13.80 -11.77 2.47
CA ASN A 152 15.25 -11.90 2.54
C ASN A 152 15.88 -10.99 1.49
N ILE A 153 17.02 -10.41 1.83
CA ILE A 153 17.79 -9.56 0.93
C ILE A 153 19.17 -10.17 0.75
N ASN A 154 19.56 -10.36 -0.50
CA ASN A 154 20.92 -10.71 -0.87
C ASN A 154 21.54 -9.48 -1.52
N THR A 155 22.61 -8.94 -0.92
CA THR A 155 23.37 -7.86 -1.56
C THR A 155 24.44 -8.41 -2.48
N ASP A 156 24.72 -7.70 -3.56
CA ASP A 156 25.66 -8.16 -4.57
C ASP A 156 27.06 -8.40 -3.96
N GLY A 157 27.61 -9.59 -4.16
CA GLY A 157 28.89 -10.02 -3.57
C GLY A 157 28.80 -10.83 -2.26
N SER A 158 27.62 -10.96 -1.65
CA SER A 158 27.42 -11.79 -0.45
C SER A 158 26.44 -12.94 -0.69
N ASN A 159 26.85 -14.17 -0.36
CA ASN A 159 25.94 -15.32 -0.31
C ASN A 159 25.05 -15.34 0.96
N ALA A 160 25.29 -14.42 1.90
CA ALA A 160 24.53 -14.36 3.14
C ALA A 160 23.24 -13.55 2.94
N ALA A 161 22.11 -14.23 3.03
CA ALA A 161 20.79 -13.61 3.01
C ALA A 161 20.51 -12.91 4.34
N THR A 162 20.15 -11.63 4.30
CA THR A 162 19.71 -10.87 5.48
C THR A 162 18.18 -10.93 5.58
N PRO A 163 17.62 -11.60 6.59
CA PRO A 163 16.17 -11.67 6.76
C PRO A 163 15.63 -10.37 7.37
N PHE A 164 14.40 -10.03 7.00
CA PHE A 164 13.62 -8.99 7.67
C PHE A 164 12.18 -9.45 7.84
N ALA A 165 11.59 -9.01 8.94
CA ALA A 165 10.20 -9.30 9.27
C ALA A 165 9.60 -8.11 10.00
N LYS A 166 8.35 -7.80 9.69
CA LYS A 166 7.59 -6.75 10.35
C LYS A 166 6.12 -7.14 10.46
N GLU A 167 5.52 -6.77 11.58
CA GLU A 167 4.08 -6.88 11.79
C GLU A 167 3.54 -5.48 12.08
N ILE A 168 2.48 -5.10 11.37
CA ILE A 168 1.90 -3.76 11.42
C ILE A 168 0.39 -3.90 11.51
N SER A 169 -0.19 -3.34 12.57
CA SER A 169 -1.64 -3.20 12.70
C SER A 169 -2.07 -1.95 11.95
N ILE A 170 -3.06 -2.10 11.07
CA ILE A 170 -3.66 -1.01 10.31
C ILE A 170 -5.15 -0.95 10.60
N GLU A 171 -5.68 0.24 10.73
CA GLU A 171 -7.12 0.47 10.92
C GLU A 171 -7.66 1.42 9.85
N LYS A 172 -8.76 1.01 9.23
CA LYS A 172 -9.60 1.83 8.37
C LYS A 172 -10.48 2.68 9.26
N GLU A 173 -10.21 3.97 9.28
CA GLU A 173 -11.14 4.94 9.81
C GLU A 173 -11.88 5.63 8.66
N THR A 174 -13.21 5.61 8.73
CA THR A 174 -14.02 6.52 7.91
C THR A 174 -13.98 7.88 8.59
N VAL A 175 -13.36 8.87 7.96
CA VAL A 175 -13.38 10.25 8.45
C VAL A 175 -14.77 10.84 8.22
N LEU A 176 -15.70 10.52 9.12
CA LEU A 176 -16.95 11.26 9.28
C LEU A 176 -16.82 12.35 10.36
N ARG A 177 -15.65 12.46 10.99
CA ARG A 177 -15.48 13.21 12.24
C ARG A 177 -14.53 14.39 12.09
N GLU A 178 -14.87 15.33 11.22
CA GLU A 178 -14.31 16.71 11.33
C GLU A 178 -15.08 17.78 10.53
N ARG A 179 -16.40 17.66 10.38
CA ARG A 179 -17.23 18.78 9.88
C ARG A 179 -18.46 19.12 10.71
N SER A 180 -18.58 18.58 11.94
CA SER A 180 -19.52 19.10 12.94
C SER A 180 -18.98 20.29 13.75
N TRP A 181 -17.74 20.74 13.47
CA TRP A 181 -17.10 21.85 14.17
C TRP A 181 -16.59 22.97 13.25
N LEU A 182 -16.85 22.91 11.95
CA LEU A 182 -16.54 23.98 11.01
C LEU A 182 -17.76 24.27 10.14
N TYR A 183 -18.60 25.16 10.68
CA TYR A 183 -19.78 25.85 10.13
C TYR A 183 -21.13 25.14 10.22
#